data_AF-A0A854BJ21-F1
#
_entry.id   AF-A0A854BJ21-F1
#
_cell.length_a   1.000
_cell.length_b   1.000
_cell.length_c   1.000
_cell.angle_alpha   90.00
_cell.angle_beta   90.00
_cell.angle_gamma   90.00
#
_symmetry.space_group_name_H-M   'P 1'
#
loop_
_entity.id
_entity.type
_entity.pdbx_description
1 polymer ?
#
loop_
_entity_poly.entity_id
_entity_poly.type
_entity_poly.pdbx_seq_one_letter_code
_entity_poly.pdbx_strand_id
1 'polypeptide(L)' 'REYIRNAERPEGQGEAPALSGDTPLEVLLVTLAKEMTPVEQKQFTSLLLREGIIGLLQRLGIRDSK' A
#
# COMPACT_ATOMS: atom_id res chain seq x y z
N ARG A 1 -37.12 -16.02 9.19
CA ARG A 1 -36.33 -14.77 9.22
C ARG A 1 -35.00 -15.10 9.87
N GLU A 2 -34.01 -15.56 9.10
CA GLU A 2 -32.68 -15.86 9.64
C GLU A 2 -31.66 -15.76 8.50
N TYR A 3 -31.17 -14.55 8.22
CA TYR A 3 -30.18 -14.33 7.14
C TYR A 3 -29.14 -13.27 7.50
N ILE A 4 -28.75 -13.14 8.77
CA ILE A 4 -27.64 -12.26 9.14
C ILE A 4 -26.77 -12.94 10.21
N ARG A 5 -25.79 -13.72 9.76
CA ARG A 5 -24.62 -14.16 10.55
C ARG A 5 -23.37 -14.32 9.69
N ASN A 6 -23.07 -13.35 8.82
CA ASN A 6 -21.83 -13.36 8.04
C ASN A 6 -21.11 -11.99 8.05
N ALA A 7 -21.30 -11.18 9.10
CA ALA A 7 -20.61 -9.91 9.26
C ALA A 7 -19.43 -9.99 10.26
N GLU A 8 -18.95 -11.19 10.58
CA GLU A 8 -17.64 -11.33 11.22
C GLU A 8 -16.57 -11.28 10.13
N ARG A 9 -15.94 -10.12 10.02
CA ARG A 9 -14.67 -9.97 9.32
C ARG A 9 -13.67 -10.90 10.04
N PRO A 10 -13.01 -11.86 9.37
CA PRO A 10 -11.97 -12.64 10.02
C PRO A 10 -10.86 -11.67 10.43
N GLU A 11 -10.66 -11.54 11.73
CA GLU A 11 -9.68 -10.67 12.38
C GLU A 11 -8.29 -11.35 12.30
N GLY A 12 -7.86 -11.69 11.09
CA GLY A 12 -6.75 -12.62 10.92
C GLY A 12 -6.06 -12.62 9.57
N GLN A 13 -6.17 -11.55 8.77
CA GLN A 13 -5.35 -11.45 7.57
C GLN A 13 -5.04 -9.99 7.22
N GLY A 14 -3.75 -9.69 7.27
CA GLY A 14 -3.20 -8.36 7.12
C GLY A 14 -2.69 -7.82 8.44
N GLU A 15 -1.77 -8.54 9.09
CA GLU A 15 -0.67 -7.85 9.76
C GLU A 15 -0.06 -6.96 8.68
N ALA A 16 -0.52 -5.71 8.60
CA ALA A 16 0.22 -4.68 7.90
C ALA A 16 1.63 -4.78 8.49
N PRO A 17 2.68 -4.97 7.66
CA PRO A 17 4.01 -5.24 8.18
C PRO A 17 4.30 -4.15 9.21
N ALA A 18 4.55 -4.56 10.45
CA ALA A 18 4.89 -3.63 11.51
C ALA A 18 6.13 -2.88 11.02
N LEU A 19 5.94 -1.64 10.57
CA LEU A 19 7.00 -0.73 10.15
C LEU A 19 7.76 -0.25 11.40
N SER A 20 8.21 -1.19 12.21
CA SER A 20 8.99 -0.96 13.40
C SER A 20 10.43 -0.70 12.98
N GLY A 21 10.77 0.58 12.79
CA GLY A 21 12.14 1.10 12.72
C GLY A 21 12.92 0.77 11.43
N ASP A 22 13.33 1.82 10.72
CA ASP A 22 14.41 1.82 9.71
C ASP A 22 14.33 0.83 8.55
N THR A 23 13.13 0.51 8.05
CA THR A 23 13.06 -0.12 6.71
C THR A 23 13.28 0.95 5.64
N PRO A 24 14.34 0.89 4.82
CA PRO A 24 14.57 1.89 3.79
C PRO A 24 13.41 1.94 2.81
N LEU A 25 12.98 3.15 2.42
CA LEU A 25 11.86 3.34 1.49
C LEU A 25 12.03 2.53 0.20
N GLU A 26 13.26 2.42 -0.32
CA GLU A 26 13.58 1.61 -1.48
C GLU A 26 13.13 0.15 -1.31
N VAL A 27 13.37 -0.46 -0.14
CA VAL A 27 12.98 -1.83 0.16
C VAL A 27 11.46 -2.00 0.15
N LEU A 28 10.73 -1.01 0.67
CA LEU A 28 9.26 -1.00 0.65
C LEU A 28 8.71 -0.86 -0.77
N LEU A 29 9.28 0.05 -1.57
CA LEU A 29 8.88 0.24 -2.96
C LEU A 29 9.14 -1.01 -3.82
N VAL A 30 10.29 -1.67 -3.63
CA VAL A 30 10.64 -2.91 -4.32
C VAL A 30 9.72 -4.06 -3.90
N THR A 31 9.43 -4.18 -2.61
CA THR A 31 8.49 -5.19 -2.10
C THR A 31 7.10 -4.98 -2.68
N LEU A 32 6.59 -3.75 -2.67
CA LEU A 32 5.30 -3.41 -3.24
C LEU A 32 5.24 -3.74 -4.74
N ALA A 33 6.29 -3.41 -5.50
CA ALA A 33 6.35 -3.69 -6.93
C ALA A 33 6.32 -5.20 -7.24
N LYS A 34 6.89 -6.05 -6.37
CA LYS A 34 6.86 -7.52 -6.56
C LYS A 34 5.45 -8.11 -6.41
N GLU A 35 4.61 -7.51 -5.57
CA GLU A 35 3.22 -7.94 -5.35
C GLU A 35 2.26 -7.42 -6.43
N MET A 36 2.72 -6.58 -7.35
CA MET A 36 1.93 -6.01 -8.44
C MET A 36 2.02 -6.84 -9.73
N THR A 37 0.94 -6.85 -10.50
CA THR A 37 0.97 -7.35 -11.88
C THR A 37 1.89 -6.50 -12.78
N PRO A 38 2.35 -7.01 -13.94
CA PRO A 38 3.20 -6.24 -14.85
C PRO A 38 2.58 -4.91 -15.31
N VAL A 39 1.25 -4.87 -15.46
CA VAL A 39 0.53 -3.65 -15.85
C VAL A 39 0.56 -2.62 -14.72
N GLU A 40 0.30 -3.05 -13.48
CA GLU A 40 0.33 -2.21 -12.30
C GLU A 40 1.74 -1.69 -12.00
N GLN A 41 2.77 -2.53 -12.14
CA GLN A 41 4.17 -2.10 -12.01
C GLN A 41 4.53 -0.97 -12.99
N LYS A 42 4.09 -1.07 -14.24
CA LYS A 42 4.31 -0.03 -15.25
C LYS A 42 3.63 1.28 -14.87
N GLN A 43 2.39 1.22 -14.38
CA GLN A 43 1.65 2.39 -13.91
C GLN A 43 2.32 3.02 -12.67
N PHE A 44 2.69 2.19 -11.70
CA PHE A 44 3.38 2.61 -10.48
C PHE A 44 4.73 3.28 -10.78
N THR A 45 5.54 2.67 -11.65
CA THR A 45 6.82 3.26 -12.11
C THR A 45 6.61 4.59 -12.81
N SER A 46 5.59 4.70 -13.66
CA SER A 46 5.26 5.96 -14.35
C SER A 46 4.84 7.06 -13.37
N LEU A 47 4.09 6.71 -12.33
CA LEU A 47 3.70 7.64 -11.26
C LEU A 47 4.92 8.14 -10.48
N LEU A 48 5.81 7.23 -10.08
CA LEU A 48 7.06 7.58 -9.38
C LEU A 48 7.95 8.51 -10.21
N LEU A 49 8.11 8.25 -11.51
CA LEU A 49 8.95 9.07 -12.39
C LEU A 49 8.33 10.45 -12.68
N ARG A 50 7.01 10.51 -12.84
CA ARG A 50 6.30 11.76 -13.21
C ARG A 50 6.12 12.70 -12.02
N GLU A 51 5.78 12.16 -10.86
CA GLU A 51 5.33 12.97 -9.72
C GLU A 51 6.24 12.85 -8.50
N GLY A 52 7.24 11.96 -8.57
CA GLY A 52 8.14 11.69 -7.45
C GLY A 52 7.42 11.04 -6.27
N ILE A 53 8.17 10.90 -5.18
CA ILE A 53 7.64 10.32 -3.94
C ILE A 53 6.52 11.20 -3.34
N ILE A 54 6.62 12.53 -3.47
CA ILE A 54 5.62 13.46 -2.96
C ILE A 54 4.27 13.25 -3.64
N GLY A 55 4.23 13.15 -4.97
CA GLY A 55 2.98 12.91 -5.70
C GLY A 55 2.34 11.56 -5.37
N LEU A 56 3.16 10.53 -5.17
CA LEU A 56 2.69 9.23 -4.72
C LEU A 56 2.02 9.31 -3.34
N LEU A 57 2.68 9.95 -2.36
CA LEU A 57 2.13 10.10 -1.00
C LEU A 57 0.81 10.87 -1.00
N GLN A 58 0.70 11.95 -1.79
CA GLN A 58 -0.54 12.72 -1.93
C GLN A 58 -1.71 11.88 -2.47
N ARG A 59 -1.46 11.04 -3.49
CA ARG A 59 -2.49 10.14 -4.05
C ARG A 59 -2.90 9.03 -3.10
N LEU A 60 -1.98 8.57 -2.26
CA LEU A 60 -2.26 7.64 -1.17
C LEU A 60 -2.97 8.30 0.03
N GLY A 61 -3.21 9.62 -0.03
CA GLY A 61 -3.83 10.38 1.06
C GLY A 61 -2.91 10.56 2.27
N ILE A 62 -1.63 10.21 2.15
CA ILE A 62 -0.61 10.40 3.18
C ILE A 62 -0.16 11.85 3.09
N ARG A 63 -0.75 12.70 3.92
CA ARG A 63 -0.33 14.10 4.08
C ARG A 63 0.53 14.21 5.33
N ASP A 64 1.52 15.10 5.27
CA ASP A 64 2.28 15.53 6.45
C ASP A 64 1.28 15.87 7.56
N SER A 65 1.28 15.05 8.60
CA SER A 65 0.48 15.31 9.80
C SER A 65 1.22 16.41 10.55
N LYS A 66 0.77 17.64 10.34
CA LYS A 66 1.32 18.82 11.01
C LYS A 66 1.00 18.82 12.49
#